data_AF-W1PLF9-F1
#
_entry.id   AF-W1PLF9-F1
#
_cell.length_a   1.000
_cell.length_b   1.000
_cell.length_c   1.000
_cell.angle_alpha   90.00
_cell.angle_beta   90.00
_cell.angle_gamma   90.00
#
_symmetry.space_group_name_H-M   'P 1'
#
loop_
_entity.id
_entity.type
_entity.pdbx_description
1 polymer ?
#
loop_
_entity_poly.entity_id
_entity_poly.type
_entity_poly.pdbx_seq_one_letter_code
_entity_poly.pdbx_strand_id
1 'polypeptide(L)'
;MQSGSPASCVHQRNPRALKHENVSFKNKLQELTLGEKDDQLPTYLVSQNGTPKCRIFKASVIVRGRAFEGLSCFTKKEAEQSTAKEAYNYLTTIGFEPTTEEKLREATTLYESLKAGNSELASQVVHESWLRAPGEEERKLLKEETLSLMSRLENVRVVQMNYAQRFYTDKSPSASSRSASNVAFIHGPFGGPYGGLLTSPGAMMEEDLSPTV
;
A
#
# COMPACT_ATOMS: atom_id res chain seq x y z
N MET A 1 -28.04 59.60 -31.79
CA MET A 1 -26.58 59.38 -32.00
C MET A 1 -26.23 58.01 -31.43
N GLN A 2 -25.56 57.19 -32.25
CA GLN A 2 -24.82 55.96 -31.91
C GLN A 2 -25.67 54.78 -31.41
N SER A 3 -26.06 53.76 -32.19
CA SER A 3 -25.30 52.81 -33.03
C SER A 3 -24.11 52.17 -32.31
N GLY A 4 -24.27 50.90 -31.89
CA GLY A 4 -23.20 50.10 -31.29
C GLY A 4 -23.52 48.59 -31.29
N SER A 5 -23.31 47.98 -32.46
CA SER A 5 -23.08 46.57 -32.83
C SER A 5 -23.42 45.40 -31.87
N PRO A 6 -24.07 44.32 -32.37
CA PRO A 6 -24.07 43.03 -31.68
C PRO A 6 -22.69 42.37 -31.85
N ALA A 7 -22.17 41.77 -30.77
CA ALA A 7 -20.99 40.92 -30.81
C ALA A 7 -21.25 39.73 -31.74
N SER A 8 -20.84 39.89 -32.99
CA SER A 8 -20.77 38.82 -33.98
C SER A 8 -19.82 37.77 -33.45
N CYS A 9 -20.33 36.57 -33.17
CA CYS A 9 -19.51 35.39 -32.99
C CYS A 9 -18.71 35.19 -34.27
N VAL A 10 -17.46 35.67 -34.24
CA VAL A 10 -16.48 35.45 -35.29
C VAL A 10 -16.38 33.95 -35.46
N HIS A 11 -16.94 33.46 -36.56
CA HIS A 11 -16.70 32.12 -37.05
C HIS A 11 -15.24 32.05 -37.47
N GLN A 12 -14.35 31.86 -36.51
CA GLN A 12 -12.99 31.44 -36.81
C GLN A 12 -13.07 29.95 -37.18
N ARG A 13 -13.57 29.69 -38.39
CA ARG A 13 -13.35 28.40 -39.07
C ARG A 13 -11.85 28.29 -39.25
N ASN A 14 -11.21 27.49 -38.41
CA ASN A 14 -9.86 27.03 -38.68
C ASN A 14 -9.97 25.92 -39.75
N PRO A 15 -9.47 26.12 -40.99
CA PRO A 15 -9.65 25.16 -42.08
C PRO A 15 -8.58 24.07 -42.09
N ARG A 16 -8.12 23.62 -40.92
CA ARG A 16 -7.22 22.46 -40.81
C ARG A 16 -8.01 21.27 -40.30
N ALA A 17 -8.85 20.73 -41.18
CA ALA A 17 -9.28 19.34 -41.09
C ALA A 17 -8.00 18.48 -41.15
N LEU A 18 -7.48 18.13 -39.99
CA LEU A 18 -6.38 17.18 -39.86
C LEU A 18 -6.88 15.88 -40.48
N LYS A 19 -6.21 15.47 -41.56
CA LYS A 19 -6.48 14.23 -42.29
C LYS A 19 -6.55 13.10 -41.25
N HIS A 20 -7.77 12.60 -41.03
CA HIS A 20 -8.01 11.44 -40.18
C HIS A 20 -7.51 10.22 -40.96
N GLU A 21 -6.21 9.95 -40.84
CA GLU A 21 -5.73 8.58 -40.93
C GLU A 21 -6.57 7.75 -39.96
N ASN A 22 -7.36 6.85 -40.51
CA ASN A 22 -8.39 6.04 -39.86
C ASN A 22 -7.77 4.94 -38.97
N VAL A 23 -6.67 5.26 -38.30
CA VAL A 23 -6.05 4.39 -37.31
C VAL A 23 -6.75 4.65 -35.99
N SER A 24 -7.58 3.70 -35.54
CA SER A 24 -8.16 3.75 -34.19
C SER A 24 -7.03 3.63 -33.17
N PHE A 25 -6.56 4.76 -32.63
CA PHE A 25 -5.55 4.76 -31.56
C PHE A 25 -6.09 4.08 -30.29
N LYS A 26 -7.41 3.94 -30.16
CA LYS A 26 -8.03 3.16 -29.10
C LYS A 26 -7.63 1.68 -29.16
N ASN A 27 -7.67 1.08 -30.36
CA ASN A 27 -7.31 -0.33 -30.54
C ASN A 27 -5.82 -0.52 -30.29
N LYS A 28 -4.98 0.37 -30.84
CA LYS A 28 -3.54 0.34 -30.61
C LYS A 28 -3.18 0.47 -29.13
N LEU A 29 -3.83 1.37 -28.41
CA LEU A 29 -3.62 1.55 -26.97
C LEU A 29 -4.09 0.32 -26.19
N GLN A 30 -5.20 -0.29 -26.61
CA GLN A 30 -5.72 -1.52 -26.01
C GLN A 30 -4.76 -2.70 -26.21
N GLU A 31 -4.26 -2.91 -27.43
CA GLU A 31 -3.25 -3.95 -27.73
C GLU A 31 -1.96 -3.75 -26.93
N LEU A 32 -1.48 -2.50 -26.82
CA LEU A 32 -0.30 -2.19 -26.00
C LEU A 32 -0.51 -2.47 -24.51
N THR A 33 -1.71 -2.19 -23.99
CA THR A 33 -1.96 -2.36 -22.55
C THR A 33 -2.20 -3.82 -22.21
N LEU A 34 -2.93 -4.56 -23.04
CA LEU A 34 -3.20 -6.00 -22.86
C LEU A 34 -1.96 -6.88 -23.10
N GLY A 35 -1.00 -6.44 -23.91
CA GLY A 35 0.24 -7.19 -24.18
C GLY A 35 1.23 -7.18 -23.02
N GLU A 36 1.05 -6.29 -22.04
CA GLU A 36 1.89 -6.17 -20.85
C GLU A 36 1.34 -6.97 -19.67
N LYS A 37 2.08 -7.01 -18.56
CA LYS A 37 1.71 -7.74 -17.32
C LYS A 37 0.44 -7.24 -16.60
N ASP A 38 -0.36 -6.40 -17.24
CA ASP A 38 -1.49 -5.70 -16.61
C ASP A 38 -2.77 -5.88 -17.45
N ASP A 39 -3.75 -6.60 -16.90
CA ASP A 39 -5.03 -6.89 -17.55
C ASP A 39 -6.00 -5.69 -17.53
N GLN A 40 -5.55 -4.51 -17.08
CA GLN A 40 -6.40 -3.32 -16.96
C GLN A 40 -6.59 -2.59 -18.30
N LEU A 41 -7.81 -2.64 -18.82
CA LEU A 41 -8.20 -1.91 -20.03
C LEU A 41 -8.13 -0.37 -19.84
N PRO A 42 -7.71 0.39 -20.87
CA PRO A 42 -7.73 1.84 -20.84
C PRO A 42 -9.12 2.42 -20.56
N THR A 43 -9.24 3.26 -19.54
CA THR A 43 -10.51 3.89 -19.17
C THR A 43 -10.61 5.29 -19.78
N TYR A 44 -11.62 5.52 -20.62
CA TYR A 44 -11.86 6.82 -21.27
C TYR A 44 -12.88 7.65 -20.50
N LEU A 45 -12.51 8.89 -20.22
CA LEU A 45 -13.35 9.89 -19.59
C LEU A 45 -13.45 11.08 -20.54
N VAL A 46 -14.67 11.59 -20.74
CA VAL A 46 -14.90 12.77 -21.58
C VAL A 46 -15.72 13.77 -20.80
N SER A 47 -15.19 14.98 -20.68
CA SER A 47 -15.91 16.14 -20.17
C SER A 47 -16.36 17.02 -21.33
N GLN A 48 -17.59 17.53 -21.24
CA GLN A 48 -18.16 18.45 -22.20
C GLN A 48 -18.47 19.76 -21.51
N ASN A 49 -17.84 20.83 -21.97
CA ASN A 49 -18.01 22.18 -21.46
C ASN A 49 -18.53 23.11 -22.57
N GLY A 50 -19.06 24.27 -22.20
CA GLY A 50 -19.47 25.31 -23.14
C GLY A 50 -20.98 25.45 -23.32
N THR A 51 -21.36 26.38 -24.18
CA THR A 51 -22.77 26.71 -24.45
C THR A 51 -23.36 25.73 -25.46
N PRO A 52 -24.69 25.56 -25.52
CA PRO A 52 -25.31 24.69 -26.53
C PRO A 52 -24.93 25.05 -27.98
N LYS A 53 -24.53 26.30 -28.23
CA LYS A 53 -24.06 26.81 -29.54
C LYS A 53 -22.55 26.63 -29.77
N CYS A 54 -21.76 26.39 -28.71
CA CYS A 54 -20.32 26.15 -28.80
C CYS A 54 -19.90 25.16 -27.72
N ARG A 55 -19.94 23.87 -28.05
CA ARG A 55 -19.52 22.78 -27.17
C ARG A 55 -18.05 22.49 -27.38
N ILE A 56 -17.34 22.33 -26.27
CA ILE A 56 -15.93 21.97 -26.21
C ILE A 56 -15.85 20.65 -25.46
N PHE A 57 -15.23 19.66 -26.07
CA PHE A 57 -15.00 18.34 -25.49
C PHE A 57 -13.54 18.21 -25.09
N LYS A 58 -13.30 17.73 -23.88
CA LYS A 58 -11.97 17.36 -23.40
C LYS A 58 -12.02 15.91 -22.96
N ALA A 59 -11.04 15.12 -23.39
CA ALA A 59 -10.97 13.72 -23.05
C ALA A 59 -9.69 13.42 -22.26
N SER A 60 -9.80 12.43 -21.38
CA SER A 60 -8.69 11.87 -20.62
C SER A 60 -8.78 10.35 -20.68
N VAL A 61 -7.64 9.67 -20.76
CA VAL A 61 -7.55 8.20 -20.71
C VAL A 61 -6.68 7.81 -19.53
N ILE A 62 -7.16 6.85 -18.74
CA ILE A 62 -6.41 6.28 -17.63
C ILE A 62 -5.86 4.92 -18.08
N VAL A 63 -4.55 4.76 -18.01
CA VAL A 63 -3.83 3.52 -18.35
C VAL A 63 -2.90 3.18 -17.18
N ARG A 64 -3.08 1.99 -16.58
CA ARG A 64 -2.29 1.50 -15.42
C ARG A 64 -2.16 2.52 -14.29
N GLY A 65 -3.28 3.14 -13.93
CA GLY A 65 -3.36 4.18 -12.87
C GLY A 65 -2.85 5.57 -13.25
N ARG A 66 -2.33 5.77 -14.47
CA ARG A 66 -1.89 7.09 -14.95
C ARG A 66 -2.91 7.72 -15.89
N ALA A 67 -3.26 8.98 -15.63
CA ALA A 67 -4.15 9.76 -16.49
C ALA A 67 -3.36 10.53 -17.56
N PHE A 68 -3.80 10.43 -18.80
CA PHE A 68 -3.34 11.21 -19.94
C PHE A 68 -4.47 12.09 -20.42
N GLU A 69 -4.17 13.35 -20.70
CA GLU A 69 -5.17 14.32 -21.12
C GLU A 69 -4.85 14.84 -22.52
N GLY A 70 -5.84 14.79 -23.41
CA GLY A 70 -5.70 15.27 -24.78
C GLY A 70 -6.11 16.72 -24.97
N LEU A 71 -6.06 17.17 -26.23
CA LEU A 71 -6.49 18.50 -26.62
C LEU A 71 -8.01 18.67 -26.50
N SER A 72 -8.44 19.90 -26.22
CA SER A 72 -9.85 20.26 -26.27
C SER A 72 -10.32 20.41 -27.73
N CYS A 73 -11.34 19.66 -28.13
CA CYS A 73 -11.86 19.62 -29.49
C CYS A 73 -13.36 19.96 -29.56
N PHE A 74 -13.86 20.26 -30.76
CA PHE A 74 -15.29 20.54 -30.97
C PHE A 74 -16.14 19.27 -31.10
N THR A 75 -15.51 18.11 -31.28
CA THR A 75 -16.19 16.81 -31.32
C THR A 75 -15.62 15.85 -30.28
N LYS A 76 -16.50 15.01 -29.71
CA LYS A 76 -16.12 13.94 -28.78
C LYS A 76 -15.08 12.99 -29.41
N LYS A 77 -15.27 12.64 -30.69
CA LYS A 77 -14.39 11.70 -31.40
C LYS A 77 -12.96 12.24 -31.54
N GLU A 78 -12.80 13.52 -31.89
CA GLU A 78 -11.48 14.14 -32.01
C GLU A 78 -10.78 14.25 -30.65
N ALA A 79 -11.51 14.63 -29.60
CA ALA A 79 -10.95 14.72 -28.25
C ALA A 79 -10.43 13.34 -27.78
N GLU A 80 -11.24 12.28 -27.95
CA GLU A 80 -10.85 10.92 -27.61
C GLU A 80 -9.66 10.42 -28.43
N GLN A 81 -9.64 10.69 -29.74
CA GLN A 81 -8.56 10.30 -30.62
C GLN A 81 -7.24 11.02 -30.29
N SER A 82 -7.30 12.33 -30.00
CA SER A 82 -6.13 13.11 -29.57
C SER A 82 -5.55 12.55 -28.28
N THR A 83 -6.42 12.18 -27.34
CA THR A 83 -6.02 11.64 -26.04
C THR A 83 -5.38 10.25 -26.19
N ALA A 84 -5.99 9.37 -26.98
CA ALA A 84 -5.46 8.03 -27.24
C ALA A 84 -4.09 8.08 -27.94
N LYS A 85 -3.90 9.01 -28.88
CA LYS A 85 -2.63 9.21 -29.57
C LYS A 85 -1.52 9.67 -28.63
N GLU A 86 -1.81 10.62 -27.75
CA GLU A 86 -0.84 11.11 -26.76
C GLU A 86 -0.40 9.99 -25.81
N ALA A 87 -1.36 9.24 -25.27
CA ALA A 87 -1.08 8.10 -24.40
C ALA A 87 -0.26 7.02 -25.13
N TYR A 88 -0.63 6.68 -26.37
CA TYR A 88 0.10 5.68 -27.16
C TYR A 88 1.55 6.09 -27.39
N ASN A 89 1.79 7.33 -27.84
CA ASN A 89 3.15 7.83 -28.08
C ASN A 89 3.99 7.86 -26.80
N TYR A 90 3.38 8.26 -25.68
CA TYR A 90 4.06 8.26 -24.40
C TYR A 90 4.52 6.85 -24.01
N LEU A 91 3.61 5.88 -24.08
CA LEU A 91 3.88 4.49 -23.70
C LEU A 91 4.88 3.80 -24.64
N THR A 92 4.88 4.11 -25.93
CA THR A 92 5.87 3.54 -26.86
C THR A 92 7.25 4.18 -26.75
N THR A 93 7.34 5.45 -26.35
CA THR A 93 8.62 6.18 -26.27
C THR A 93 9.29 5.99 -24.92
N ILE A 94 8.53 6.07 -23.83
CA ILE A 94 9.05 6.05 -22.45
C ILE A 94 8.84 4.69 -21.79
N GLY A 95 7.83 3.92 -22.23
CA GLY A 95 7.44 2.68 -21.58
C GLY A 95 6.42 2.89 -20.46
N PHE A 96 6.06 1.79 -19.80
CA PHE A 96 5.21 1.83 -18.62
C PHE A 96 6.05 2.12 -17.37
N GLU A 97 5.68 3.17 -16.65
CA GLU A 97 6.19 3.37 -15.30
C GLU A 97 5.67 2.24 -14.40
N PRO A 98 6.54 1.58 -13.62
CA PRO A 98 6.10 0.55 -12.70
C PRO A 98 5.14 1.15 -11.69
N THR A 99 3.99 0.50 -11.54
CA THR A 99 2.95 0.89 -10.59
C THR A 99 3.48 0.82 -9.17
N THR A 100 2.83 1.52 -8.24
CA THR A 100 3.18 1.45 -6.81
C THR A 100 3.14 0.01 -6.27
N GLU A 101 2.20 -0.79 -6.77
CA GLU A 101 2.06 -2.20 -6.41
C GLU A 101 3.23 -3.05 -6.92
N GLU A 102 3.66 -2.84 -8.17
CA GLU A 102 4.83 -3.55 -8.72
C GLU A 102 6.11 -3.18 -7.98
N LYS A 103 6.29 -1.88 -7.68
CA LYS A 103 7.42 -1.41 -6.86
C LYS A 103 7.39 -2.04 -5.47
N LEU A 104 6.21 -2.12 -4.85
CA LEU A 104 6.03 -2.74 -3.54
C LEU A 104 6.36 -4.24 -3.57
N ARG A 105 5.88 -4.96 -4.59
CA ARG A 105 6.15 -6.40 -4.76
C ARG A 105 7.64 -6.67 -5.01
N GLU A 106 8.29 -5.86 -5.82
CA GLU A 106 9.74 -5.95 -6.05
C GLU A 106 10.51 -5.72 -4.75
N ALA A 107 10.19 -4.64 -4.03
CA ALA A 107 10.80 -4.35 -2.73
C ALA A 107 10.56 -5.47 -1.71
N THR A 108 9.37 -6.08 -1.70
CA THR A 108 9.04 -7.20 -0.83
C THR A 108 9.87 -8.43 -1.17
N THR A 109 9.98 -8.76 -2.45
CA THR A 109 10.82 -9.87 -2.93
C THR A 109 12.29 -9.67 -2.55
N LEU A 110 12.80 -8.46 -2.73
CA LEU A 110 14.17 -8.09 -2.34
C LEU A 110 14.39 -8.22 -0.84
N TYR A 111 13.44 -7.75 -0.03
CA TYR A 111 13.51 -7.84 1.42
C TYR A 111 13.55 -9.30 1.90
N GLU A 112 12.65 -10.16 1.41
CA GLU A 112 12.64 -11.57 1.81
C GLU A 112 13.90 -12.31 1.34
N SER A 113 14.40 -12.01 0.13
CA SER A 113 15.67 -12.54 -0.37
C SER A 113 16.85 -12.11 0.51
N LEU A 114 16.94 -10.83 0.87
CA LEU A 114 18.00 -10.30 1.73
C LEU A 114 17.91 -10.90 3.14
N LYS A 115 16.70 -11.01 3.70
CA LYS A 115 16.45 -11.63 5.00
C LYS A 115 16.87 -13.10 5.00
N ALA A 116 16.54 -13.86 3.94
CA ALA A 116 16.98 -15.24 3.78
C ALA A 116 18.51 -15.34 3.68
N GLY A 117 19.15 -14.49 2.86
CA GLY A 117 20.61 -14.42 2.75
C GLY A 117 21.30 -14.07 4.07
N ASN A 118 20.73 -13.14 4.84
CA ASN A 118 21.23 -12.80 6.18
C ASN A 118 21.07 -13.97 7.15
N SER A 119 19.97 -14.72 7.08
CA SER A 119 19.76 -15.91 7.91
C SER A 119 20.75 -17.03 7.58
N GLU A 120 21.05 -17.21 6.29
CA GLU A 120 22.03 -18.18 5.81
C GLU A 120 23.44 -17.79 6.28
N LEU A 121 23.84 -16.54 6.07
CA LEU A 121 25.12 -16.03 6.52
C LEU A 121 25.25 -16.09 8.05
N ALA A 122 24.19 -15.78 8.80
CA ALA A 122 24.18 -15.93 10.25
C ALA A 122 24.39 -17.39 10.67
N SER A 123 23.74 -18.34 9.98
CA SER A 123 23.94 -19.77 10.22
C SER A 123 25.38 -20.19 9.93
N GLN A 124 25.98 -19.69 8.84
CA GLN A 124 27.38 -19.95 8.49
C GLN A 124 28.36 -19.37 9.52
N VAL A 125 28.14 -18.13 9.96
CA VAL A 125 28.97 -17.48 10.99
C VAL A 125 28.88 -18.24 12.30
N VAL A 126 27.67 -18.63 12.72
CA VAL A 126 27.46 -19.43 13.92
C VAL A 126 28.15 -20.78 13.79
N HIS A 127 28.01 -21.47 12.65
CA HIS A 127 28.64 -22.76 12.39
C HIS A 127 30.18 -22.66 12.43
N GLU A 128 30.78 -21.69 11.75
CA GLU A 128 32.23 -21.42 11.78
C GLU A 128 32.72 -21.05 13.18
N SER A 129 31.96 -20.22 13.89
CA SER A 129 32.27 -19.86 15.28
C SER A 129 32.18 -21.07 16.22
N TRP A 130 31.31 -22.04 15.93
CA TRP A 130 31.18 -23.28 16.68
C TRP A 130 32.32 -24.27 16.39
N LEU A 131 32.72 -24.37 15.11
CA LEU A 131 33.87 -25.19 14.67
C LEU A 131 35.19 -24.70 15.25
N ARG A 132 35.32 -23.39 15.48
CA ARG A 132 36.47 -22.81 16.19
C ARG A 132 36.55 -23.26 17.67
N ALA A 133 35.55 -23.99 18.16
CA ALA A 133 35.46 -24.61 19.48
C ALA A 133 36.04 -23.68 20.58
N PRO A 134 35.28 -22.67 21.03
CA PRO A 134 35.75 -21.76 22.07
C PRO A 134 36.28 -22.56 23.25
N GLY A 135 37.43 -22.18 23.79
CA GLY A 135 38.04 -22.88 24.93
C GLY A 135 37.06 -22.98 26.11
N GLU A 136 37.28 -23.91 27.04
CA GLU A 136 36.39 -24.06 28.22
C GLU A 136 36.13 -22.73 28.95
N GLU A 137 37.16 -21.89 29.05
CA GLU A 137 37.10 -20.56 29.65
C GLU A 137 36.27 -19.57 28.82
N GLU A 138 36.41 -19.56 27.49
CA GLU A 138 35.59 -18.71 26.62
C GLU A 138 34.12 -19.10 26.67
N ARG A 139 33.81 -20.40 26.76
CA ARG A 139 32.44 -20.89 26.96
C ARG A 139 31.86 -20.48 28.31
N LYS A 140 32.68 -20.51 29.36
CA LYS A 140 32.27 -20.08 30.70
C LYS A 140 31.98 -18.59 30.73
N LEU A 141 32.87 -17.78 30.16
CA LEU A 141 32.70 -16.33 30.04
C LEU A 141 31.45 -15.98 29.22
N LEU A 142 31.25 -16.64 28.08
CA LEU A 142 30.08 -16.41 27.22
C LEU A 142 28.76 -16.79 27.91
N LYS A 143 28.76 -17.86 28.72
CA LYS A 143 27.59 -18.23 29.53
C LYS A 143 27.27 -17.17 30.59
N GLU A 144 28.28 -16.67 31.30
CA GLU A 144 28.12 -15.60 32.28
C GLU A 144 27.65 -14.29 31.63
N GLU A 145 28.20 -13.93 30.48
CA GLU A 145 27.78 -12.76 29.71
C GLU A 145 26.34 -12.90 29.22
N THR A 146 25.96 -14.06 28.70
CA THR A 146 24.59 -14.35 28.27
C THR A 146 23.60 -14.25 29.43
N LEU A 147 23.94 -14.83 30.60
CA LEU A 147 23.13 -14.73 31.82
C LEU A 147 22.99 -13.27 32.29
N SER A 148 24.07 -12.50 32.23
CA SER A 148 24.08 -11.07 32.56
C SER A 148 23.18 -10.26 31.62
N LEU A 149 23.28 -10.49 30.31
CA LEU A 149 22.45 -9.82 29.32
C LEU A 149 20.96 -10.17 29.47
N MET A 150 20.63 -11.44 29.73
CA MET A 150 19.25 -11.85 30.00
C MET A 150 18.68 -11.17 31.25
N SER A 151 19.46 -11.08 32.33
CA SER A 151 19.04 -10.37 33.54
C SER A 151 18.81 -8.87 33.28
N ARG A 152 19.71 -8.23 32.52
CA ARG A 152 19.55 -6.83 32.10
C ARG A 152 18.30 -6.62 31.24
N LEU A 153 18.00 -7.55 30.33
CA LEU A 153 16.81 -7.48 29.49
C LEU A 153 15.52 -7.62 30.31
N GLU A 154 15.50 -8.55 31.27
CA GLU A 154 14.36 -8.72 32.16
C GLU A 154 14.13 -7.46 33.02
N ASN A 155 15.20 -6.85 33.53
CA ASN A 155 15.10 -5.57 34.24
C ASN A 155 14.48 -4.47 33.37
N VAL A 156 14.89 -4.37 32.10
CA VAL A 156 14.29 -3.40 31.16
C VAL A 156 12.81 -3.72 30.91
N ARG A 157 12.46 -4.99 30.73
CA ARG A 157 11.07 -5.43 30.54
C ARG A 157 10.20 -5.07 31.75
N VAL A 158 10.70 -5.31 32.96
CA VAL A 158 10.01 -4.96 34.21
C VAL A 158 9.79 -3.46 34.31
N VAL A 159 10.81 -2.65 33.99
CA VAL A 159 10.69 -1.19 33.98
C VAL A 159 9.65 -0.72 32.96
N GLN A 160 9.68 -1.26 31.73
CA GLN A 160 8.68 -0.96 30.71
C GLN A 160 7.26 -1.32 31.17
N MET A 161 7.09 -2.48 31.80
CA MET A 161 5.80 -2.95 32.30
C MET A 161 5.26 -2.08 33.43
N ASN A 162 6.12 -1.68 34.37
CA ASN A 162 5.76 -0.74 35.44
C ASN A 162 5.33 0.63 34.89
N TYR A 163 6.03 1.12 33.86
CA TYR A 163 5.67 2.39 33.22
C TYR A 163 4.33 2.30 32.48
N ALA A 164 4.11 1.20 31.75
CA ALA A 164 2.84 0.92 31.10
C ALA A 164 1.70 0.82 32.11
N GLN A 165 1.88 0.09 33.22
CA GLN A 165 0.89 -0.01 34.29
C GLN A 165 0.52 1.37 34.85
N ARG A 166 1.51 2.20 35.20
CA ARG A 166 1.27 3.57 35.68
C ARG A 166 0.50 4.43 34.68
N PHE A 167 0.87 4.35 33.40
CA PHE A 167 0.17 5.06 32.34
C PHE A 167 -1.32 4.66 32.23
N TYR A 168 -1.63 3.37 32.41
CA TYR A 168 -3.01 2.89 32.36
C TYR A 168 -3.79 3.14 33.66
N THR A 169 -3.13 3.13 34.82
CA THR A 169 -3.79 3.48 36.10
C THR A 169 -4.14 4.95 36.20
N ASP A 170 -3.28 5.85 35.67
CA ASP A 170 -3.52 7.29 35.68
C ASP A 170 -4.62 7.72 34.69
N LYS A 171 -4.85 6.93 33.64
CA LYS A 171 -5.93 7.15 32.66
C LYS A 171 -7.24 6.42 32.98
N SER A 172 -7.26 5.61 34.04
CA SER A 172 -8.49 4.98 34.51
C SER A 172 -9.23 5.98 35.42
N PRO A 173 -10.44 6.44 35.09
CA PRO A 173 -11.19 7.30 35.99
C PRO A 173 -11.47 6.48 37.25
N SER A 174 -10.92 6.92 38.39
CA SER A 174 -11.13 6.29 39.68
C SER A 174 -12.62 5.98 39.87
N ALA A 175 -12.94 4.72 40.18
CA ALA A 175 -14.25 4.31 40.66
C ALA A 175 -14.54 5.00 42.01
N SER A 176 -14.89 6.28 41.94
CA SER A 176 -15.38 7.10 43.03
C SER A 176 -16.24 8.22 42.44
N SER A 177 -17.35 7.80 41.85
CA SER A 177 -18.57 8.60 41.85
C SER A 177 -19.74 7.64 42.01
N ARG A 178 -20.11 7.40 43.27
CA ARG A 178 -21.50 7.05 43.59
C ARG A 178 -22.33 8.28 43.25
N SER A 179 -22.88 8.35 42.05
CA SER A 179 -24.16 9.01 41.83
C SER A 179 -24.78 8.52 40.52
N ALA A 180 -25.97 7.98 40.67
CA ALA A 180 -26.78 7.37 39.64
C ALA A 180 -27.11 8.33 38.49
N SER A 181 -27.17 7.79 37.28
CA SER A 181 -28.21 8.14 36.31
C SER A 181 -28.24 7.12 35.18
N ASN A 182 -29.40 6.46 35.06
CA ASN A 182 -29.73 5.46 34.07
C ASN A 182 -29.62 6.04 32.65
N VAL A 183 -28.73 5.49 31.82
CA VAL A 183 -28.82 5.61 30.35
C VAL A 183 -28.47 4.26 29.75
N ALA A 184 -29.46 3.67 29.09
CA ALA A 184 -29.33 2.41 28.37
C ALA A 184 -28.31 2.53 27.23
N PHE A 185 -27.37 1.59 27.15
CA PHE A 185 -26.42 1.50 26.04
C PHE A 185 -27.03 0.61 24.95
N ILE A 186 -27.33 1.21 23.81
CA ILE A 186 -27.79 0.51 22.60
C ILE A 186 -26.62 -0.30 22.03
N HIS A 187 -26.83 -1.61 21.83
CA HIS A 187 -25.87 -2.47 21.14
C HIS A 187 -25.78 -2.09 19.64
N GLY A 188 -24.57 -1.74 19.18
CA GLY A 188 -24.21 -1.61 17.76
C GLY A 188 -23.28 -2.75 17.29
N PRO A 189 -23.32 -3.15 16.00
CA PRO A 189 -23.00 -4.51 15.55
C PRO A 189 -21.56 -4.72 15.04
N PHE A 190 -20.55 -4.14 15.69
CA PHE A 190 -19.15 -4.41 15.33
C PHE A 190 -18.36 -4.79 16.58
N GLY A 191 -18.57 -6.03 17.02
CA GLY A 191 -17.78 -6.70 18.04
C GLY A 191 -16.62 -7.46 17.40
N GLY A 192 -15.42 -7.23 17.93
CA GLY A 192 -14.25 -8.09 17.75
C GLY A 192 -13.07 -7.56 18.58
N PRO A 193 -12.00 -8.36 18.79
CA PRO A 193 -12.00 -9.81 18.97
C PRO A 193 -10.98 -10.20 20.06
N TYR A 194 -11.41 -10.54 21.28
CA TYR A 194 -10.58 -11.34 22.19
C TYR A 194 -11.50 -12.24 23.02
N GLY A 195 -11.92 -13.35 22.40
CA GLY A 195 -12.28 -14.56 23.12
C GLY A 195 -10.99 -15.26 23.54
N GLY A 196 -10.91 -15.63 24.82
CA GLY A 196 -9.79 -16.35 25.40
C GLY A 196 -10.10 -16.68 26.85
N LEU A 197 -10.91 -17.72 27.03
CA LEU A 197 -11.33 -18.24 28.32
C LEU A 197 -10.11 -18.74 29.10
N LEU A 198 -10.08 -18.38 30.37
CA LEU A 198 -9.20 -18.89 31.43
C LEU A 198 -9.22 -20.42 31.49
N THR A 199 -8.05 -21.04 31.43
CA THR A 199 -7.79 -22.28 32.19
C THR A 199 -6.60 -22.02 33.11
N SER A 200 -6.88 -22.05 34.41
CA SER A 200 -5.92 -21.93 35.50
C SER A 200 -5.34 -23.31 35.87
N PRO A 201 -4.25 -23.35 36.67
CA PRO A 201 -3.34 -24.49 36.80
C PRO A 201 -3.66 -25.40 38.01
N GLY A 202 -3.15 -26.64 37.98
CA GLY A 202 -2.82 -27.40 39.20
C GLY A 202 -3.18 -28.89 39.19
N ALA A 203 -2.15 -29.75 39.20
CA ALA A 203 -2.00 -31.05 39.91
C ALA A 203 -0.90 -31.86 39.18
N MET A 204 0.35 -31.85 39.67
CA MET A 204 0.91 -32.93 40.50
C MET A 204 0.50 -34.34 40.06
N MET A 205 1.45 -35.11 39.50
CA MET A 205 1.91 -36.42 40.00
C MET A 205 3.21 -36.80 39.27
N GLU A 206 4.29 -36.86 40.06
CA GLU A 206 5.45 -37.73 39.83
C GLU A 206 5.00 -39.20 39.85
N GLU A 207 5.56 -40.05 38.99
CA GLU A 207 6.08 -41.40 39.30
C GLU A 207 6.57 -42.09 38.00
N ASP A 208 7.90 -42.20 37.91
CA ASP A 208 8.73 -43.39 37.67
C ASP A 208 8.50 -44.42 36.54
N LEU A 209 9.66 -44.84 35.99
CA LEU A 209 9.99 -46.08 35.22
C LEU A 209 9.47 -46.17 33.77
N SER A 210 10.19 -46.55 32.72
CA SER A 210 11.55 -47.05 32.41
C SER A 210 11.65 -47.18 30.87
N PRO A 211 12.83 -47.36 30.23
CA PRO A 211 12.95 -47.37 28.77
C PRO A 211 12.69 -48.77 28.18
N THR A 212 12.01 -48.83 27.04
CA THR A 212 11.92 -50.06 26.22
C THR A 212 12.89 -49.97 25.05
N VAL A 213 13.54 -51.12 24.81
CA VAL A 213 14.67 -51.42 23.92
C VAL A 213 14.50 -50.99 22.47
#